data_AF-A0A7J7NL08-F1
#
_entry.id   AF-A0A7J7NL08-F1
#
_cell.length_a   1.000
_cell.length_b   1.000
_cell.length_c   1.000
_cell.angle_alpha   90.00
_cell.angle_beta   90.00
_cell.angle_gamma   90.00
#
_symmetry.space_group_name_H-M   'P 1'
#
loop_
_entity.id
_entity.type
_entity.pdbx_description
1 polymer ?
#
loop_
_entity_poly.entity_id
_entity_poly.type
_entity_poly.pdbx_seq_one_letter_code
_entity_poly.pdbx_strand_id
1 'polypeptide(L)'
;MIEARVVIVLLGAFGSEGVAEETASAVTLLVRQTIGAEHVAKEEIAVTHLINMLRRGTPKGKENVVAALLKLCRGGGALTTQRVLKGSSIGKFVSDFVVYRYQESQTESCIPR
;
A
#
# COMPACT_ATOMS: atom_id res chain seq x y z
N MET A 1 11.20 19.75 -2.69
CA MET A 1 11.35 19.39 -4.13
C MET A 1 11.73 17.93 -4.36
N ILE A 2 12.56 17.29 -3.51
CA ILE A 2 13.00 15.90 -3.75
C ILE A 2 11.85 14.88 -3.53
N GLU A 3 11.09 15.00 -2.45
CA GLU A 3 9.99 14.08 -2.08
C GLU A 3 8.91 13.94 -3.19
N ALA A 4 8.44 15.05 -3.78
CA ALA A 4 7.45 15.02 -4.86
C ALA A 4 7.95 14.27 -6.11
N ARG A 5 9.24 14.47 -6.46
CA ARG A 5 9.85 13.79 -7.61
C ARG A 5 10.04 12.30 -7.35
N VAL A 6 10.39 11.93 -6.13
CA VAL A 6 10.51 10.52 -5.72
C VAL A 6 9.16 9.81 -5.83
N VAL A 7 8.07 10.43 -5.37
CA VAL A 7 6.73 9.86 -5.52
C VAL A 7 6.43 9.60 -6.99
N ILE A 8 6.55 10.59 -7.87
CA ILE A 8 6.25 10.44 -9.31
C ILE A 8 7.09 9.32 -9.97
N VAL A 9 8.39 9.24 -9.66
CA VAL A 9 9.27 8.19 -10.19
C VAL A 9 8.82 6.81 -9.71
N LEU A 10 8.48 6.67 -8.42
CA LEU A 10 7.93 5.43 -7.87
C LEU A 10 6.59 5.08 -8.52
N LEU A 11 5.75 6.07 -8.85
CA LEU A 11 4.48 5.80 -9.52
C LEU A 11 4.66 5.17 -10.90
N GLY A 12 5.68 5.59 -11.65
CA GLY A 12 6.02 4.98 -12.93
C GLY A 12 6.46 3.51 -12.83
N ALA A 13 6.96 3.08 -11.66
CA ALA A 13 7.45 1.73 -11.44
C ALA A 13 6.34 0.70 -11.14
N PHE A 14 5.13 1.14 -10.77
CA PHE A 14 3.98 0.23 -10.52
C PHE A 14 3.53 -0.57 -11.77
N GLY A 15 4.00 -0.22 -12.97
CA GLY A 15 3.69 -0.94 -14.21
C GLY A 15 4.40 -2.28 -14.37
N SER A 16 5.42 -2.58 -13.56
CA SER A 16 6.18 -3.83 -13.63
C SER A 16 5.87 -4.71 -12.43
N GLU A 17 5.27 -5.89 -12.64
CA GLU A 17 4.87 -6.81 -11.56
C GLU A 17 6.05 -7.20 -10.65
N GLY A 18 7.27 -7.31 -11.19
CA GLY A 18 8.47 -7.63 -10.41
C GLY A 18 9.02 -6.47 -9.57
N VAL A 19 8.60 -5.23 -9.83
CA VAL A 19 9.08 -4.02 -9.13
C VAL A 19 7.97 -3.39 -8.29
N ALA A 20 6.71 -3.76 -8.53
CA ALA A 20 5.56 -3.19 -7.86
C ALA A 20 5.54 -3.49 -6.35
N GLU A 21 6.06 -4.63 -5.91
CA GLU A 21 6.19 -4.96 -4.48
C GLU A 21 7.22 -4.06 -3.77
N GLU A 22 8.43 -3.94 -4.32
CA GLU A 22 9.47 -3.03 -3.82
C GLU A 22 9.00 -1.58 -3.85
N THR A 23 8.27 -1.19 -4.90
CA THR A 23 7.68 0.14 -5.02
C THR A 23 6.64 0.38 -3.93
N ALA A 24 5.74 -0.57 -3.68
CA ALA A 24 4.78 -0.48 -2.58
C ALA A 24 5.47 -0.38 -1.22
N SER A 25 6.56 -1.12 -1.03
CA SER A 25 7.38 -1.08 0.18
C SER A 25 8.02 0.30 0.37
N ALA A 26 8.61 0.87 -0.69
CA ALA A 26 9.21 2.20 -0.68
C ALA A 26 8.16 3.29 -0.38
N VAL A 27 6.98 3.23 -1.01
CA VAL A 27 5.87 4.16 -0.74
C VAL A 27 5.41 4.04 0.72
N THR A 28 5.35 2.82 1.26
CA THR A 28 5.00 2.58 2.67
C THR A 28 6.00 3.27 3.61
N LEU A 29 7.29 3.23 3.30
CA LEU A 29 8.31 3.94 4.06
C LEU A 29 8.15 5.46 3.97
N LEU A 30 7.84 6.00 2.78
CA LEU A 30 7.61 7.43 2.59
C LEU A 30 6.44 7.96 3.42
N VAL A 31 5.31 7.25 3.44
CA VAL A 31 4.12 7.70 4.20
C VAL A 31 4.28 7.59 5.72
N ARG A 32 5.36 6.95 6.22
CA ARG A 32 5.70 7.01 7.65
C ARG A 32 6.26 8.39 8.04
N GLN A 33 6.84 9.11 7.07
CA GLN A 33 7.23 10.51 7.24
C GLN A 33 6.03 11.42 6.98
N THR A 34 5.83 12.46 7.79
CA THR A 34 4.71 13.40 7.63
C THR A 34 4.74 14.09 6.26
N ILE A 35 5.92 14.54 5.83
CA ILE A 35 6.14 15.20 4.54
C ILE A 35 5.84 14.22 3.38
N GLY A 36 6.32 12.99 3.47
CA GLY A 36 6.08 11.96 2.45
C GLY A 36 4.60 11.58 2.36
N ALA A 37 3.92 11.44 3.50
CA ALA A 37 2.48 11.18 3.55
C ALA A 37 1.67 12.30 2.88
N GLU A 38 2.02 13.56 3.12
CA GLU A 38 1.34 14.69 2.47
C GLU A 38 1.52 14.68 0.95
N HIS A 39 2.73 14.39 0.46
CA HIS A 39 3.00 14.35 -0.98
C HIS A 39 2.27 13.19 -1.64
N VAL A 40 2.31 11.99 -1.04
CA VAL A 40 1.58 10.82 -1.56
C VAL A 40 0.06 11.05 -1.51
N ALA A 41 -0.48 11.70 -0.47
CA ALA A 41 -1.90 12.01 -0.37
C ALA A 41 -2.38 13.08 -1.37
N LYS A 42 -1.49 14.03 -1.72
CA LYS A 42 -1.75 15.05 -2.74
C LYS A 42 -1.79 14.45 -4.14
N GLU A 43 -1.01 13.39 -4.38
CA GLU A 43 -1.01 12.70 -5.67
C GLU A 43 -2.11 11.63 -5.78
N GLU A 44 -3.21 11.98 -6.45
CA GLU A 44 -4.34 11.09 -6.69
C GLU A 44 -3.96 9.82 -7.47
N ILE A 45 -3.00 9.96 -8.39
CA ILE A 45 -2.44 8.85 -9.16
C ILE A 45 -1.77 7.83 -8.21
N ALA A 46 -1.13 8.29 -7.13
CA ALA A 46 -0.49 7.42 -6.15
C ALA A 46 -1.50 6.52 -5.44
N VAL A 47 -2.56 7.14 -4.92
CA VAL A 47 -3.64 6.42 -4.24
C VAL A 47 -4.30 5.41 -5.19
N THR A 48 -4.46 5.77 -6.46
CA THR A 48 -5.03 4.89 -7.49
C THR A 48 -4.14 3.68 -7.76
N HIS A 49 -2.81 3.86 -7.90
CA HIS A 49 -1.88 2.74 -8.08
C HIS A 49 -1.85 1.80 -6.88
N LEU A 50 -1.85 2.35 -5.67
CA LEU A 50 -1.96 1.58 -4.43
C LEU A 50 -3.24 0.74 -4.42
N ILE A 51 -4.40 1.32 -4.74
CA ILE A 51 -5.67 0.59 -4.82
C ILE A 51 -5.63 -0.51 -5.90
N ASN A 52 -5.04 -0.24 -7.06
CA ASN A 52 -4.87 -1.26 -8.12
C ASN A 52 -3.97 -2.42 -7.67
N MET A 53 -2.95 -2.15 -6.86
CA MET A 53 -2.11 -3.18 -6.25
C MET A 53 -2.88 -4.08 -5.29
N LEU A 54 -3.92 -3.58 -4.60
CA LEU A 54 -4.80 -4.46 -3.82
C LEU A 54 -5.49 -5.51 -4.72
N ARG A 55 -5.76 -5.19 -5.99
CA ARG A 55 -6.43 -6.13 -6.91
C ARG A 55 -5.48 -7.14 -7.54
N ARG A 56 -4.25 -6.73 -7.89
CA ARG A 56 -3.32 -7.52 -8.73
C ARG A 56 -1.99 -7.88 -8.07
N GLY A 57 -1.64 -7.27 -6.93
CA GLY A 57 -0.33 -7.46 -6.30
C GLY A 57 -0.13 -8.83 -5.64
N THR A 58 1.11 -9.08 -5.20
CA THR A 58 1.47 -10.21 -4.34
C THR A 58 0.85 -10.04 -2.93
N PRO A 59 0.67 -11.11 -2.14
CA PRO A 59 0.19 -11.00 -0.76
C PRO A 59 1.00 -9.99 0.08
N LYS A 60 2.34 -10.03 -0.03
CA LYS A 60 3.26 -9.11 0.65
C LYS A 60 3.16 -7.67 0.14
N GLY A 61 3.05 -7.48 -1.18
CA GLY A 61 2.78 -6.16 -1.75
C GLY A 61 1.46 -5.56 -1.25
N LYS A 62 0.41 -6.39 -1.11
CA LYS A 62 -0.89 -5.96 -0.59
C LYS A 62 -0.82 -5.53 0.87
N GLU A 63 -0.06 -6.22 1.72
CA GLU A 63 0.16 -5.83 3.12
C GLU A 63 0.74 -4.42 3.22
N ASN A 64 1.81 -4.17 2.48
CA ASN A 64 2.47 -2.86 2.44
C ASN A 64 1.51 -1.76 1.99
N VAL A 65 0.73 -2.03 0.94
CA VAL A 65 -0.29 -1.11 0.45
C VAL A 65 -1.36 -0.81 1.50
N VAL A 66 -1.90 -1.82 2.20
CA VAL A 66 -2.89 -1.61 3.26
C VAL A 66 -2.30 -0.75 4.38
N ALA A 67 -1.06 -1.01 4.78
CA ALA A 67 -0.37 -0.22 5.79
C ALA A 67 -0.19 1.24 5.34
N ALA A 68 0.20 1.45 4.08
CA ALA A 68 0.37 2.78 3.50
C ALA A 68 -0.96 3.56 3.46
N LEU A 69 -2.03 2.94 2.94
CA LEU A 69 -3.36 3.54 2.87
C LEU A 69 -3.92 3.87 4.26
N LEU A 70 -3.75 2.99 5.25
CA LEU A 70 -4.17 3.26 6.63
C LEU A 70 -3.43 4.47 7.21
N LYS A 71 -2.12 4.58 6.96
CA LYS A 71 -1.32 5.71 7.43
C LYS A 71 -1.76 7.02 6.76
N LEU A 72 -2.05 6.99 5.46
CA LEU A 72 -2.59 8.11 4.70
C LEU A 72 -3.96 8.54 5.22
N CYS A 73 -4.86 7.61 5.54
CA CYS A 73 -6.17 7.93 6.12
C CYS A 73 -6.04 8.58 7.52
N ARG A 74 -5.12 8.09 8.35
CA ARG A 74 -4.85 8.66 9.69
C ARG A 74 -4.26 10.06 9.64
N GLY A 75 -3.45 10.38 8.63
CA GLY A 75 -2.78 11.68 8.49
C GLY A 75 -3.46 12.68 7.56
N GLY A 76 -4.22 12.22 6.56
CA GLY A 76 -4.73 13.01 5.44
C GLY A 76 -6.18 13.46 5.57
N GLY A 77 -6.86 13.15 6.67
CA GLY A 77 -8.23 13.60 6.95
C GLY A 77 -9.30 13.01 6.02
N ALA A 78 -10.47 13.65 5.99
CA ALA A 78 -11.67 13.12 5.34
C ALA A 78 -11.54 12.98 3.82
N LEU A 79 -10.86 13.90 3.14
CA LEU A 79 -10.71 13.88 1.67
C LEU A 79 -9.86 12.69 1.21
N THR A 80 -8.71 12.45 1.86
CA THR A 80 -7.86 11.29 1.58
C THR A 80 -8.61 10.00 1.86
N THR A 81 -9.32 9.94 3.00
CA THR A 81 -10.14 8.78 3.36
C THR A 81 -11.23 8.52 2.32
N GLN A 82 -11.93 9.56 1.84
CA GLN A 82 -12.95 9.43 0.81
C GLN A 82 -12.38 8.93 -0.51
N ARG A 83 -11.20 9.40 -0.93
CA ARG A 83 -10.50 8.90 -2.13
C ARG A 83 -10.19 7.41 -2.02
N VAL A 84 -9.66 7.00 -0.87
CA VAL A 84 -9.37 5.60 -0.58
C VAL A 84 -10.66 4.77 -0.64
N LEU A 85 -11.74 5.21 0.02
CA LEU A 85 -13.02 4.49 0.07
C LEU A 85 -13.71 4.39 -1.30
N LYS A 86 -13.63 5.42 -2.15
CA LYS A 86 -14.25 5.40 -3.49
C LYS A 86 -13.66 4.33 -4.41
N GLY A 87 -12.36 4.03 -4.26
CA GLY A 87 -11.68 3.06 -5.10
C GLY A 87 -11.53 1.66 -4.49
N SER A 88 -11.72 1.49 -3.18
CA SER A 88 -11.29 0.28 -2.47
C SER A 88 -12.40 -0.51 -1.79
N SER A 89 -12.38 -1.82 -1.99
CA SER A 89 -13.01 -2.81 -1.11
C SER A 89 -12.10 -3.11 0.09
N ILE A 90 -11.53 -2.09 0.74
CA ILE A 90 -10.44 -2.25 1.72
C ILE A 90 -10.79 -3.24 2.84
N GLY A 91 -12.07 -3.28 3.26
CA GLY A 91 -12.54 -4.23 4.28
C GLY A 91 -12.41 -5.70 3.85
N LYS A 92 -12.57 -6.00 2.55
CA LYS A 92 -12.36 -7.35 2.01
C LYS A 92 -10.88 -7.72 2.04
N PHE A 93 -9.99 -6.79 1.67
CA PHE A 93 -8.54 -7.03 1.69
C PHE A 93 -7.97 -7.15 3.10
N VAL A 94 -8.46 -6.38 4.07
CA VAL A 94 -8.04 -6.52 5.47
C VAL A 94 -8.48 -7.88 6.02
N SER A 95 -9.68 -8.35 5.65
CA SER A 95 -10.18 -9.67 6.07
C SER A 95 -9.39 -10.80 5.40
N ASP A 96 -9.19 -10.74 4.08
CA ASP A 96 -8.36 -11.70 3.33
C ASP A 96 -6.92 -11.71 3.85
N PHE A 97 -6.38 -10.55 4.24
CA PHE A 97 -5.05 -10.41 4.83
C PHE A 97 -4.93 -11.09 6.20
N VAL A 98 -5.89 -10.89 7.11
CA VAL A 98 -5.91 -11.59 8.41
C VAL A 98 -5.97 -13.10 8.20
N VAL A 99 -6.77 -13.57 7.24
CA VAL A 99 -6.86 -15.00 6.89
C VAL A 99 -5.54 -15.51 6.30
N TYR A 100 -4.90 -14.75 5.41
CA TYR A 100 -3.64 -15.17 4.78
C TYR A 100 -2.47 -15.25 5.77
N ARG A 101 -2.30 -14.26 6.66
CA ARG A 101 -1.28 -14.28 7.72
C ARG A 101 -1.54 -15.38 8.75
N TYR A 102 -2.82 -15.68 9.03
CA TYR A 102 -3.17 -16.82 9.86
C TYR A 102 -2.76 -18.16 9.22
N GLN A 103 -2.86 -18.26 7.90
CA GLN A 103 -2.51 -19.46 7.14
C GLN A 103 -0.98 -19.65 7.03
N GLU A 104 -0.24 -18.56 6.81
CA GLU A 104 1.23 -18.56 6.78
C GLU A 104 1.83 -18.98 8.14
N SER A 105 1.26 -18.47 9.24
CA SER A 105 1.63 -18.86 10.61
C SER A 105 1.45 -20.36 10.89
N GLN A 106 0.49 -21.01 10.23
CA GLN A 106 0.28 -22.46 10.37
C GLN A 106 1.21 -23.29 9.48
N THR A 107 1.66 -22.77 8.33
CA THR A 107 2.66 -23.45 7.50
C THR A 107 4.08 -23.40 8.09
N GLU A 108 4.45 -22.31 8.78
CA GLU A 108 5.74 -22.23 9.50
C GLU A 108 5.79 -23.14 10.75
N SER A 109 4.62 -23.51 11.30
CA SER A 109 4.50 -24.48 12.40
C SER A 109 4.70 -25.93 11.95
N CYS A 110 4.72 -26.21 10.64
CA CYS A 110 4.82 -27.57 10.07
C CYS A 110 6.20 -27.89 9.49
N ILE A 111 7.22 -27.05 9.69
CA ILE A 111 8.60 -27.38 9.33
C ILE A 111 9.23 -28.14 10.51
N PRO A 112 9.42 -29.48 10.44
CA PRO A 112 10.20 -30.18 11.44
C PRO A 112 11.65 -29.69 11.35
N ARG A 113 12.21 -29.28 12.50
CA ARG A 113 13.64 -28.98 12.64
C ARG A 113 14.50 -30.22 12.46
#